data_AF-A0A2J5HGG7-F1
#
_entry.id   AF-A0A2J5HGG7-F1
#
_cell.length_a   1.000
_cell.length_b   1.000
_cell.length_c   1.000
_cell.angle_alpha   90.00
_cell.angle_beta   90.00
_cell.angle_gamma   90.00
#
_symmetry.space_group_name_H-M   'P 1'
#
loop_
_entity.id
_entity.type
_entity.pdbx_description
1 polymer ?
#
loop_
_entity_poly.entity_id
_entity_poly.type
_entity_poly.pdbx_seq_one_letter_code
_entity_poly.pdbx_strand_id
1 'polypeptide(L)'
;MCRCIRSQDCFHDASTDHWTLLHDHKLITTPHHTPGILDLHGDNRGWKLGQIVFATGTVSNSADGALAMNSVHSRSEEQAHVHVCDRPVSVLRKYLDGIASPAAYAHGLTPMDFDQLGFPKHSVLCRAGSTWPFDVADLVESYLNGLSSAAPCAWFYAGAGLITDQRGYTWGCVTTMGSAEFLFCMN
;
A
#
# COMPACT_ATOMS: atom_id res chain seq x y z
N MET A 1 13.52 -13.91 -3.21
CA MET A 1 12.67 -14.79 -4.05
C MET A 1 13.26 -16.18 -4.31
N CYS A 2 14.37 -16.35 -5.05
CA CYS A 2 14.86 -17.69 -5.44
C CYS A 2 15.13 -18.64 -4.26
N ARG A 3 15.62 -18.12 -3.14
CA ARG A 3 15.78 -18.91 -1.91
C ARG A 3 14.43 -19.42 -1.40
N CYS A 4 13.44 -18.54 -1.31
CA CYS A 4 12.07 -18.84 -0.91
C CYS A 4 11.47 -19.98 -1.74
N ILE A 5 11.52 -19.88 -3.07
CA ILE A 5 11.02 -20.92 -3.98
C ILE A 5 11.76 -22.25 -3.77
N ARG A 6 13.09 -22.20 -3.60
CA ARG A 6 13.92 -23.40 -3.45
C ARG A 6 13.72 -24.10 -2.10
N SER A 7 13.56 -23.34 -1.02
CA SER A 7 13.39 -23.86 0.34
C SER A 7 11.93 -24.09 0.73
N GLN A 8 10.97 -23.66 -0.10
CA GLN A 8 9.53 -23.63 0.21
C GLN A 8 9.21 -22.91 1.52
N ASP A 9 10.04 -21.92 1.85
CA ASP A 9 9.98 -21.15 3.09
C ASP A 9 9.33 -19.78 2.83
N CYS A 10 8.16 -19.84 2.18
CA CYS A 10 7.36 -18.71 1.79
C CYS A 10 5.94 -18.89 2.28
N PHE A 11 5.23 -17.78 2.43
CA PHE A 11 3.77 -17.85 2.46
C PHE A 11 3.18 -17.51 1.09
N HIS A 12 2.27 -18.38 0.64
CA HIS A 12 1.52 -18.25 -0.60
C HIS A 12 0.04 -18.47 -0.31
N ASP A 13 -0.82 -17.77 -1.05
CA ASP A 13 -2.25 -18.04 -1.08
C ASP A 13 -2.68 -18.37 -2.51
N ALA A 14 -3.50 -19.42 -2.68
CA ALA A 14 -3.93 -19.88 -4.00
C ALA A 14 -4.74 -18.82 -4.76
N SER A 15 -5.35 -17.86 -4.05
CA SER A 15 -6.15 -16.79 -4.64
C SER A 15 -5.35 -15.55 -5.02
N THR A 16 -4.02 -15.57 -4.85
CA THR A 16 -3.09 -14.47 -5.18
C THR A 16 -2.05 -14.86 -6.22
N ASP A 17 -2.23 -16.00 -6.89
CA ASP A 17 -1.41 -16.45 -8.01
C ASP A 17 0.08 -16.55 -7.63
N HIS A 18 0.98 -15.92 -8.40
CA HIS A 18 2.42 -15.99 -8.19
C HIS A 18 2.96 -15.04 -7.10
N TRP A 19 2.09 -14.23 -6.48
CA TRP A 19 2.52 -13.36 -5.39
C TRP A 19 2.84 -14.16 -4.13
N THR A 20 3.90 -13.74 -3.45
CA THR A 20 4.55 -14.52 -2.40
C THR A 20 5.06 -13.61 -1.30
N LEU A 21 4.73 -13.92 -0.05
CA LEU A 21 5.40 -13.33 1.11
C LEU A 21 6.73 -14.06 1.34
N LEU A 22 7.82 -13.31 1.34
CA LEU A 22 9.16 -13.83 1.56
C LEU A 22 9.36 -14.29 3.01
N HIS A 23 10.36 -15.16 3.24
CA HIS A 23 10.70 -15.75 4.54
C HIS A 23 10.82 -14.76 5.70
N ASP A 24 11.32 -13.54 5.46
CA ASP A 24 11.48 -12.53 6.51
C ASP A 24 10.15 -11.87 6.91
N HIS A 25 9.05 -12.24 6.24
CA HIS A 25 7.70 -11.77 6.45
C HIS A 25 7.51 -10.26 6.28
N LYS A 26 8.44 -9.58 5.60
CA LYS A 26 8.42 -8.12 5.41
C LYS A 26 8.09 -7.70 3.99
N LEU A 27 8.28 -8.58 3.02
CA LEU A 27 8.12 -8.24 1.61
C LEU A 27 7.26 -9.29 0.90
N ILE A 28 6.23 -8.81 0.22
CA ILE A 28 5.46 -9.57 -0.75
C ILE A 28 5.95 -9.20 -2.14
N THR A 29 6.29 -10.18 -2.98
CA THR A 29 6.74 -9.95 -4.35
C THR A 29 6.27 -11.06 -5.28
N THR A 30 6.62 -10.97 -6.56
CA THR A 30 6.27 -11.92 -7.63
C THR A 30 7.54 -12.40 -8.34
N PRO A 31 7.60 -13.65 -8.84
CA PRO A 31 8.72 -14.12 -9.64
C PRO A 31 8.74 -13.50 -11.05
N HIS A 32 7.63 -12.90 -11.50
CA HIS A 32 7.58 -12.18 -12.75
C HIS A 32 8.28 -10.83 -12.61
N HIS A 33 9.08 -10.48 -13.62
CA HIS A 33 9.71 -9.17 -13.66
C HIS A 33 8.65 -8.10 -13.88
N THR A 34 8.36 -7.36 -12.81
CA THR A 34 7.40 -6.25 -12.77
C THR A 34 8.14 -5.12 -12.08
N PRO A 35 8.61 -4.07 -12.79
CA PRO A 35 9.54 -3.08 -12.19
C PRO A 35 9.00 -2.36 -10.95
N GLY A 36 7.69 -2.10 -10.89
CA GLY A 36 7.05 -1.64 -9.67
C GLY A 36 5.60 -1.22 -9.85
N ILE A 37 5.18 -0.23 -9.07
CA ILE A 37 3.78 0.18 -8.91
C ILE A 37 3.09 0.58 -10.22
N LEU A 38 3.84 1.13 -11.18
CA LEU A 38 3.31 1.60 -12.46
C LEU A 38 3.06 0.47 -13.46
N ASP A 39 3.71 -0.67 -13.25
CA ASP A 39 3.68 -1.83 -14.12
C ASP A 39 2.72 -2.91 -13.60
N LEU A 40 1.93 -2.58 -12.56
CA LEU A 40 0.95 -3.49 -12.00
C LEU A 40 -0.27 -3.68 -12.92
N HIS A 41 -0.62 -2.69 -13.76
CA HIS A 41 -1.75 -2.76 -14.69
C HIS A 41 -3.05 -3.30 -14.05
N GLY A 42 -3.40 -2.80 -12.86
CA GLY A 42 -4.58 -3.25 -12.11
C GLY A 42 -4.38 -4.56 -11.31
N ASP A 43 -3.18 -5.14 -11.29
CA ASP A 43 -2.91 -6.35 -10.49
C ASP A 43 -2.91 -6.04 -8.98
N ASN A 44 -4.04 -6.31 -8.33
CA ASN A 44 -4.22 -6.15 -6.91
C ASN A 44 -3.75 -7.36 -6.06
N ARG A 45 -3.22 -8.43 -6.67
CA ARG A 45 -2.97 -9.70 -5.95
C ARG A 45 -1.90 -9.60 -4.87
N GLY A 46 -0.87 -8.77 -5.07
CA GLY A 46 0.13 -8.50 -4.02
C GLY A 46 -0.47 -7.82 -2.79
N TRP A 47 -1.32 -6.82 -3.00
CA TRP A 47 -2.06 -6.13 -1.93
C TRP A 47 -3.06 -7.05 -1.25
N LYS A 48 -3.76 -7.89 -2.02
CA LYS A 48 -4.68 -8.90 -1.50
C LYS A 48 -3.94 -9.91 -0.62
N LEU A 49 -2.75 -10.36 -1.02
CA LEU A 49 -1.94 -11.27 -0.19
C LEU A 49 -1.58 -10.63 1.16
N GLY A 50 -1.22 -9.34 1.17
CA GLY A 50 -0.95 -8.61 2.42
C GLY A 50 -2.18 -8.54 3.34
N GLN A 51 -3.38 -8.35 2.77
CA GLN A 51 -4.62 -8.38 3.53
C GLN A 51 -4.97 -9.78 4.06
N ILE A 52 -4.65 -10.84 3.32
CA ILE A 52 -4.78 -12.23 3.79
C ILE A 52 -3.82 -12.49 4.95
N VAL A 53 -2.56 -12.08 4.82
CA VAL A 53 -1.53 -12.18 5.87
C VAL A 53 -2.01 -11.54 7.18
N PHE A 54 -2.70 -10.41 7.11
CA PHE A 54 -3.31 -9.78 8.28
C PHE A 54 -4.55 -10.50 8.80
N ALA A 55 -5.40 -11.03 7.92
CA ALA A 55 -6.59 -11.79 8.30
C ALA A 55 -6.25 -13.13 8.98
N THR A 56 -5.14 -13.78 8.58
CA THR A 56 -4.69 -15.05 9.15
C THR A 56 -3.76 -14.89 10.36
N GLY A 57 -3.32 -13.66 10.66
CA GLY A 57 -2.37 -13.39 11.75
C GLY A 57 -0.97 -13.94 11.49
N THR A 58 -0.58 -14.13 10.23
CA THR A 58 0.74 -14.71 9.87
C THR A 58 1.90 -13.80 10.29
N VAL A 59 1.68 -12.48 10.27
CA VAL A 59 2.70 -11.47 10.62
C VAL A 59 2.18 -10.51 11.68
N SER A 60 1.01 -9.93 11.42
CA SER A 60 0.29 -9.02 12.30
C SER A 60 -1.21 -9.17 12.02
N ASN A 61 -2.06 -8.45 12.75
CA ASN A 61 -3.48 -8.34 12.45
C ASN A 61 -3.77 -7.04 11.68
N SER A 62 -4.99 -6.85 11.18
CA SER A 62 -5.34 -5.63 10.44
C SER A 62 -5.32 -4.35 11.29
N ALA A 63 -5.57 -4.45 12.59
CA ALA A 63 -5.57 -3.31 13.51
C ALA A 63 -4.15 -2.78 13.79
N ASP A 64 -3.11 -3.60 13.61
CA ASP A 64 -1.72 -3.22 13.86
C ASP A 64 -0.89 -3.16 12.56
N GLY A 65 -1.37 -3.81 11.50
CA GLY A 65 -0.69 -3.95 10.22
C GLY A 65 -0.85 -2.75 9.28
N ALA A 66 0.12 -2.56 8.38
CA ALA A 66 0.03 -1.68 7.23
C ALA A 66 0.78 -2.27 6.03
N LEU A 67 0.34 -1.92 4.81
CA LEU A 67 1.00 -2.26 3.57
C LEU A 67 1.52 -1.01 2.88
N ALA A 68 2.64 -1.11 2.17
CA ALA A 68 3.14 -0.02 1.35
C ALA A 68 3.88 -0.51 0.11
N MET A 69 3.86 0.30 -0.95
CA MET A 69 4.72 0.14 -2.12
C MET A 69 5.28 1.50 -2.47
N ASN A 70 6.61 1.58 -2.52
CA ASN A 70 7.32 2.81 -2.85
C ASN A 70 7.11 3.21 -4.30
N SER A 71 7.21 4.52 -4.56
CA SER A 71 7.21 5.09 -5.90
C SER A 71 8.50 4.77 -6.64
N VAL A 72 8.53 5.01 -7.97
CA VAL A 72 9.78 4.92 -8.75
C VAL A 72 10.87 5.81 -8.14
N HIS A 73 10.48 7.00 -7.70
CA HIS A 73 11.42 7.96 -7.14
C HIS A 73 12.06 7.49 -5.81
N SER A 74 11.37 6.67 -5.03
CA SER A 74 11.78 6.30 -3.66
C SER A 74 12.18 4.83 -3.50
N ARG A 75 11.96 3.97 -4.51
CA ARG A 75 12.38 2.56 -4.47
C ARG A 75 13.88 2.42 -4.69
N SER A 76 14.48 1.40 -4.07
CA SER A 76 15.86 0.99 -4.32
C SER A 76 15.96 -0.21 -5.27
N GLU A 77 14.85 -0.89 -5.54
CA GLU A 77 14.79 -2.11 -6.34
C GLU A 77 13.78 -1.96 -7.48
N GLU A 78 14.17 -2.40 -8.68
CA GLU A 78 13.32 -2.43 -9.89
C GLU A 78 12.53 -3.75 -9.97
N GLN A 79 11.88 -4.10 -8.87
CA GLN A 79 10.97 -5.24 -8.76
C GLN A 79 9.84 -4.86 -7.81
N ALA A 80 8.60 -5.10 -8.22
CA ALA A 80 7.42 -4.79 -7.43
C ALA A 80 7.45 -5.59 -6.13
N HIS A 81 7.39 -4.86 -5.01
CA HIS A 81 7.27 -5.44 -3.70
C HIS A 81 6.36 -4.61 -2.81
N VAL A 82 5.49 -5.28 -2.07
CA VAL A 82 4.66 -4.68 -1.03
C VAL A 82 5.34 -4.93 0.30
N HIS A 83 5.67 -3.87 1.01
CA HIS A 83 6.11 -3.92 2.39
C HIS A 83 4.95 -4.35 3.28
N VAL A 84 5.18 -5.34 4.12
CA VAL A 84 4.25 -5.83 5.15
C VAL A 84 4.80 -5.40 6.50
N CYS A 85 4.02 -4.57 7.19
CA CYS A 85 4.52 -3.81 8.32
C CYS A 85 3.63 -4.02 9.53
N ASP A 86 4.24 -4.24 10.69
CA ASP A 86 3.56 -4.32 11.97
C ASP A 86 3.84 -3.02 12.75
N ARG A 87 2.94 -2.04 12.60
CA ARG A 87 3.09 -0.68 13.13
C ARG A 87 1.76 -0.14 13.63
N PRO A 88 1.36 -0.53 14.86
CA PRO A 88 0.11 -0.06 15.45
C PRO A 88 0.10 1.44 15.76
N VAL A 89 1.27 2.04 16.00
CA VAL A 89 1.39 3.42 16.52
C VAL A 89 1.72 4.47 15.45
N SER A 90 1.49 4.16 14.17
CA SER A 90 1.92 5.05 13.09
C SER A 90 1.25 6.42 13.17
N VAL A 91 2.01 7.47 12.84
CA VAL A 91 1.52 8.85 12.88
C VAL A 91 0.35 9.04 11.91
N LEU A 92 0.41 8.39 10.74
CA LEU A 92 -0.68 8.39 9.79
C LEU A 92 -1.94 7.73 10.39
N ARG A 93 -1.81 6.58 11.07
CA ARG A 93 -2.97 5.93 11.71
C ARG A 93 -3.65 6.87 12.70
N LYS A 94 -2.87 7.48 13.61
CA LYS A 94 -3.39 8.45 14.59
C LYS A 94 -4.12 9.62 13.92
N TYR A 95 -3.63 10.09 12.78
CA TYR A 95 -4.31 11.11 12.00
C TYR A 95 -5.65 10.60 11.46
N LEU A 96 -5.66 9.43 10.82
CA LEU A 96 -6.87 8.80 10.26
C LEU A 96 -7.92 8.51 11.35
N ASP A 97 -7.49 8.07 12.53
CA ASP A 97 -8.33 7.81 13.69
C ASP A 97 -9.10 9.07 14.16
N GLY A 98 -8.48 10.23 13.97
CA GLY A 98 -9.05 11.54 14.25
C GLY A 98 -10.06 12.04 13.22
N ILE A 99 -10.19 11.39 12.06
CA ILE A 99 -11.15 11.78 11.03
C ILE A 99 -12.57 11.47 11.53
N ALA A 100 -13.40 12.51 11.69
CA ALA A 100 -14.75 12.35 12.22
C ALA A 100 -15.66 11.52 11.32
N SER A 101 -15.55 11.69 9.99
CA SER A 101 -16.40 11.02 8.99
C SER A 101 -15.58 10.36 7.88
N PRO A 102 -15.14 9.11 8.06
CA PRO A 102 -14.49 8.33 7.00
C PRO A 102 -15.35 8.19 5.74
N ALA A 103 -16.68 8.22 5.87
CA ALA A 103 -17.62 8.15 4.76
C ALA A 103 -17.44 9.30 3.73
N ALA A 104 -16.91 10.45 4.14
CA ALA A 104 -16.59 11.56 3.22
C ALA A 104 -15.49 11.17 2.20
N TYR A 105 -14.73 10.11 2.47
CA TYR A 105 -13.64 9.60 1.65
C TYR A 105 -14.04 8.33 0.86
N ALA A 106 -15.32 7.96 0.82
CA ALA A 106 -15.76 6.70 0.22
C ALA A 106 -15.82 6.71 -1.32
N HIS A 107 -15.99 7.89 -1.94
CA HIS A 107 -16.31 8.00 -3.37
C HIS A 107 -15.11 8.19 -4.30
N GLY A 108 -13.89 8.28 -3.76
CA GLY A 108 -12.67 8.43 -4.56
C GLY A 108 -11.47 8.87 -3.74
N LEU A 109 -10.33 9.01 -4.42
CA LEU A 109 -9.12 9.57 -3.82
C LEU A 109 -9.33 11.03 -3.46
N THR A 110 -9.38 11.30 -2.16
CA THR A 110 -9.54 12.64 -1.62
C THR A 110 -8.23 13.10 -0.98
N PRO A 111 -7.71 14.29 -1.31
CA PRO A 111 -6.51 14.82 -0.67
C PRO A 111 -6.69 15.00 0.84
N MET A 112 -5.67 14.59 1.59
CA MET A 112 -5.63 14.71 3.04
C MET A 112 -5.04 16.05 3.47
N ASP A 113 -5.57 16.63 4.54
CA ASP A 113 -4.95 17.74 5.26
C ASP A 113 -3.90 17.23 6.27
N PHE A 114 -3.03 16.32 5.79
CA PHE A 114 -1.94 15.74 6.55
C PHE A 114 -0.65 16.50 6.19
N ASP A 115 -0.01 17.09 7.19
CA ASP A 115 1.19 17.93 7.03
C ASP A 115 2.26 17.54 8.06
N GLN A 116 2.75 16.30 7.95
CA GLN A 116 3.70 15.72 8.91
C GLN A 116 4.66 14.79 8.18
N LEU A 117 5.78 14.45 8.83
CA LEU A 117 6.74 13.46 8.33
C LEU A 117 7.33 13.77 6.94
N GLY A 118 7.41 15.04 6.56
CA GLY A 118 7.88 15.45 5.24
C GLY A 118 6.85 15.29 4.11
N PHE A 119 5.60 14.96 4.45
CA PHE A 119 4.46 14.99 3.54
C PHE A 119 3.71 16.30 3.73
N PRO A 120 3.78 17.25 2.78
CA PRO A 120 3.00 18.48 2.85
C PRO A 120 1.52 18.20 2.63
N LYS A 121 0.68 19.15 3.02
CA LYS A 121 -0.77 19.12 2.78
C LYS A 121 -1.10 18.69 1.34
N HIS A 122 -2.10 17.83 1.21
CA HIS A 122 -2.62 17.30 -0.06
C HIS A 122 -1.67 16.38 -0.85
N SER A 123 -0.50 16.04 -0.29
CA SER A 123 0.42 15.09 -0.93
C SER A 123 0.07 13.61 -0.73
N VAL A 124 -0.87 13.34 0.19
CA VAL A 124 -1.44 12.01 0.42
C VAL A 124 -2.91 12.10 0.05
N LEU A 125 -3.36 11.25 -0.86
CA LEU A 125 -4.76 11.14 -1.24
C LEU A 125 -5.24 9.77 -0.80
N CYS A 126 -6.38 9.69 -0.10
CA CYS A 126 -6.91 8.40 0.31
C CYS A 126 -8.38 8.21 -0.04
N ARG A 127 -8.78 6.94 -0.10
CA ARG A 127 -10.15 6.45 -0.10
C ARG A 127 -10.34 5.58 1.13
N ALA A 128 -11.43 5.80 1.87
CA ALA A 128 -11.86 4.92 2.95
C ALA A 128 -12.83 3.87 2.41
N GLY A 129 -12.80 2.67 2.98
CA GLY A 129 -13.74 1.62 2.64
C GLY A 129 -13.81 0.56 3.72
N SER A 130 -14.93 -0.14 3.75
CA SER A 130 -15.19 -1.28 4.65
C SER A 130 -15.21 -2.62 3.90
N THR A 131 -14.99 -2.61 2.59
CA THR A 131 -15.00 -3.80 1.74
C THR A 131 -13.67 -4.55 1.82
N TRP A 132 -13.75 -5.87 1.89
CA TRP A 132 -12.60 -6.77 1.88
C TRP A 132 -12.69 -7.74 0.68
N PRO A 133 -11.59 -7.97 -0.08
CA PRO A 133 -10.34 -7.22 -0.02
C PRO A 133 -10.51 -5.80 -0.59
N PHE A 134 -9.76 -4.84 -0.06
CA PHE A 134 -9.67 -3.50 -0.60
C PHE A 134 -8.80 -3.49 -1.86
N ASP A 135 -9.27 -2.82 -2.92
CA ASP A 135 -8.53 -2.71 -4.18
C ASP A 135 -7.64 -1.47 -4.18
N VAL A 136 -6.34 -1.68 -3.98
CA VAL A 136 -5.32 -0.61 -3.98
C VAL A 136 -4.82 -0.36 -5.40
N ALA A 137 -4.79 -1.39 -6.25
CA ALA A 137 -4.37 -1.23 -7.64
C ALA A 137 -5.34 -0.32 -8.42
N ASP A 138 -6.66 -0.46 -8.19
CA ASP A 138 -7.69 0.45 -8.72
C ASP A 138 -7.45 1.91 -8.31
N LEU A 139 -7.04 2.15 -7.06
CA LEU A 139 -6.72 3.51 -6.60
C LEU A 139 -5.52 4.10 -7.34
N VAL A 140 -4.45 3.32 -7.45
CA VAL A 140 -3.23 3.73 -8.16
C VAL A 140 -3.56 4.03 -9.61
N GLU A 141 -4.27 3.14 -10.29
CA GLU A 141 -4.66 3.32 -11.69
C GLU A 141 -5.58 4.54 -11.88
N SER A 142 -6.56 4.73 -10.99
CA SER A 142 -7.43 5.91 -10.99
C SER A 142 -6.64 7.21 -10.84
N TYR A 143 -5.65 7.23 -9.92
CA TYR A 143 -4.75 8.38 -9.76
C TYR A 143 -3.94 8.65 -11.04
N LEU A 144 -3.27 7.62 -11.56
CA LEU A 144 -2.41 7.74 -12.74
C LEU A 144 -3.19 8.21 -13.97
N ASN A 145 -4.40 7.68 -14.19
CA ASN A 145 -5.29 8.08 -15.28
C ASN A 145 -5.83 9.50 -15.11
N GLY A 146 -5.90 10.01 -13.88
CA GLY A 146 -6.30 11.39 -13.57
C GLY A 146 -5.17 12.42 -13.76
N LEU A 147 -3.92 11.99 -13.95
CA LEU A 147 -2.80 12.91 -14.16
C LEU A 147 -2.92 13.61 -15.51
N SER A 148 -2.87 14.94 -15.49
CA SER A 148 -2.88 15.73 -16.72
C SER A 148 -1.55 15.62 -17.46
N SER A 149 -1.60 15.76 -18.80
CA SER A 149 -0.40 15.86 -19.64
C SER A 149 0.50 17.06 -19.31
N ALA A 150 0.02 18.01 -18.49
CA ALA A 150 0.80 19.15 -18.03
C ALA A 150 1.80 18.82 -16.90
N ALA A 151 1.67 17.67 -16.24
CA ALA A 151 2.59 17.21 -15.20
C ALA A 151 3.10 15.79 -15.49
N PRO A 152 3.79 15.56 -16.62
CA PRO A 152 4.14 14.23 -17.11
C PRO A 152 5.21 13.53 -16.27
N CYS A 153 5.67 14.10 -15.16
CA CYS A 153 6.59 13.44 -14.23
C CYS A 153 5.93 13.06 -12.89
N ALA A 154 4.66 13.43 -12.67
CA ALA A 154 3.98 13.18 -11.40
C ALA A 154 3.82 11.68 -11.10
N TRP A 155 3.65 10.84 -12.13
CA TRP A 155 3.58 9.38 -12.01
C TRP A 155 4.83 8.77 -11.35
N PHE A 156 6.03 9.35 -11.55
CA PHE A 156 7.26 8.85 -10.92
C PHE A 156 7.24 8.92 -9.39
N TYR A 157 6.43 9.83 -8.83
CA TYR A 157 6.33 10.03 -7.38
C TYR A 157 5.16 9.28 -6.75
N ALA A 158 4.32 8.62 -7.56
CA ALA A 158 3.18 7.84 -7.08
C ALA A 158 3.66 6.61 -6.30
N GLY A 159 3.47 6.63 -4.98
CA GLY A 159 3.55 5.46 -4.12
C GLY A 159 2.16 5.13 -3.58
N ALA A 160 2.00 3.99 -2.92
CA ALA A 160 0.72 3.63 -2.33
C ALA A 160 0.85 2.86 -1.03
N GLY A 161 -0.21 2.85 -0.25
CA GLY A 161 -0.29 2.02 0.94
C GLY A 161 -1.71 1.76 1.39
N LEU A 162 -1.84 0.83 2.33
CA LEU A 162 -3.09 0.40 2.93
C LEU A 162 -2.92 0.29 4.44
N ILE A 163 -3.86 0.87 5.18
CA ILE A 163 -3.86 0.87 6.65
C ILE A 163 -5.29 0.87 7.18
N THR A 164 -5.53 0.29 8.35
CA THR A 164 -6.86 0.27 8.99
C THR A 164 -6.88 1.21 10.20
N ASP A 165 -7.93 2.01 10.34
CA ASP A 165 -8.12 2.87 11.51
C ASP A 165 -8.75 2.13 12.70
N GLN A 166 -8.81 2.76 13.88
CA GLN A 166 -9.41 2.14 15.09
C GLN A 166 -10.92 1.88 14.97
N ARG A 167 -11.59 2.45 13.95
CA ARG A 167 -13.02 2.25 13.67
C ARG A 167 -13.26 1.12 12.68
N GLY A 168 -12.20 0.46 12.21
CA GLY A 168 -12.26 -0.67 11.29
C GLY A 168 -12.41 -0.27 9.82
N TYR A 169 -12.24 1.01 9.47
CA TYR A 169 -12.17 1.41 8.07
C TYR A 169 -10.76 1.14 7.52
N THR A 170 -10.72 0.52 6.34
CA THR A 170 -9.50 0.38 5.56
C THR A 170 -9.32 1.62 4.70
N TRP A 171 -8.14 2.21 4.78
CA TRP A 171 -7.72 3.37 4.02
C TRP A 171 -6.69 2.92 3.00
N GLY A 172 -7.04 2.99 1.72
CA GLY A 172 -6.07 2.92 0.64
C GLY A 172 -5.65 4.34 0.26
N CYS A 173 -4.35 4.61 0.22
CA CYS A 173 -3.84 5.92 -0.15
C CYS A 173 -2.79 5.85 -1.26
N VAL A 174 -2.72 6.94 -2.03
CA VAL A 174 -1.65 7.25 -2.95
C VAL A 174 -0.84 8.41 -2.38
N THR A 175 0.48 8.26 -2.34
CA THR A 175 1.43 9.33 -1.99
C THR A 175 1.96 9.95 -3.28
N THR A 176 2.01 11.27 -3.37
CA THR A 176 2.50 11.99 -4.56
C THR A 176 3.93 12.51 -4.40
N MET A 177 4.56 12.21 -3.26
CA MET A 177 5.95 12.49 -2.92
C MET A 177 6.34 11.66 -1.69
N GLY A 178 7.62 11.68 -1.32
CA GLY A 178 8.14 10.90 -0.19
C GLY A 178 8.15 9.39 -0.46
N SER A 179 8.46 8.62 0.58
CA SER A 179 8.45 7.15 0.56
C SER A 179 7.16 6.65 1.23
N ALA A 180 6.40 5.82 0.52
CA ALA A 180 5.20 5.19 1.08
C ALA A 180 5.59 4.27 2.25
N GLU A 181 6.67 3.50 2.13
CA GLU A 181 7.18 2.70 3.26
C GLU A 181 7.45 3.59 4.49
N PHE A 182 8.09 4.75 4.32
CA PHE A 182 8.33 5.65 5.45
C PHE A 182 7.04 6.11 6.13
N LEU A 183 6.01 6.46 5.34
CA LEU A 183 4.72 6.93 5.87
C LEU A 183 3.93 5.82 6.57
N PHE A 184 3.92 4.61 6.01
CA PHE A 184 3.06 3.52 6.49
C PHE A 184 3.77 2.57 7.47
N CYS A 185 5.08 2.41 7.37
CA CYS A 185 5.82 1.30 7.99
C CYS A 185 6.91 1.71 8.98
N MET A 186 7.31 2.99 9.02
CA MET A 186 8.43 3.43 9.87
C MET A 186 8.04 4.36 11.01
N ASN A 187 6.97 5.14 10.88
CA ASN A 187 6.64 6.23 11.82
C ASN A 187 5.25 6.13 12.41
#